data_AF-A0AAD8Q675-F1
#
_entry.id   AF-A0AAD8Q675-F1
#
_cell.length_a   1.000
_cell.length_b   1.000
_cell.length_c   1.000
_cell.angle_alpha   90.00
_cell.angle_beta   90.00
_cell.angle_gamma   90.00
#
_symmetry.space_group_name_H-M   'P 1'
#
loop_
_entity.id
_entity.type
_entity.pdbx_description
1 polymer ?
#
loop_
_entity_poly.entity_id
_entity_poly.type
_entity_poly.pdbx_seq_one_letter_code
_entity_poly.pdbx_strand_id
1 'polypeptide(L)'
;QSREWIYGQTPLFTFSTHPSEDDPRERPQLPGNVSELLSCPPEITIPPASCTPVSDPLQFNLTFEARHGLIQKFSLSGLPSGGGASSLSETMVNAQIWEIDDWVRRLSAGGLNGKDASTIGEWLNSLLGKKENE
;
A
#
# COMPACT_ATOMS: atom_id res chain seq x y z
N GLN A 1 10.12 6.91 -26.02
CA GLN A 1 8.89 7.69 -25.72
C GLN A 1 9.07 8.32 -24.33
N SER A 2 8.92 9.64 -24.16
CA SER A 2 9.20 10.30 -22.87
C SER A 2 8.15 9.89 -21.83
N ARG A 3 8.57 9.28 -20.72
CA ARG A 3 7.65 8.88 -19.64
C ARG A 3 6.97 10.09 -19.00
N GLU A 4 7.69 11.19 -18.84
CA GLU A 4 7.11 12.48 -18.43
C GLU A 4 5.95 12.93 -19.34
N TRP A 5 6.00 12.65 -20.64
CA TRP A 5 4.89 12.98 -21.55
C TRP A 5 3.66 12.10 -21.32
N ILE A 6 3.88 10.81 -21.05
CA ILE A 6 2.80 9.82 -20.85
C ILE A 6 2.11 10.02 -19.50
N TYR A 7 2.88 10.25 -18.43
CA TYR A 7 2.37 10.35 -17.07
C TYR A 7 2.15 11.80 -16.59
N GLY A 8 2.83 12.78 -17.19
CA GLY A 8 2.65 14.20 -16.86
C GLY A 8 1.29 14.75 -17.29
N GLN A 9 0.59 14.05 -18.19
CA GLN A 9 -0.78 14.37 -18.59
C GLN A 9 -1.83 13.68 -17.72
N THR A 10 -1.45 12.79 -16.80
CA THR A 10 -2.41 12.12 -15.92
C THR A 10 -3.06 13.19 -15.01
N PRO A 11 -4.40 13.35 -15.05
CA PRO A 11 -5.11 14.21 -14.12
C PRO A 11 -4.97 13.67 -12.69
N LEU A 12 -5.72 14.20 -11.73
CA LEU A 12 -5.75 13.61 -10.39
C LEU A 12 -6.22 12.14 -10.50
N PHE A 13 -5.38 11.23 -10.03
CA PHE A 13 -5.65 9.80 -9.93
C PHE A 13 -5.57 9.40 -8.46
N THR A 14 -6.58 8.67 -7.98
CA THR A 14 -6.64 8.17 -6.61
C THR A 14 -6.70 6.66 -6.62
N PHE A 15 -5.72 6.03 -5.97
CA PHE A 15 -5.75 4.62 -5.62
C PHE A 15 -6.06 4.48 -4.12
N SER A 16 -6.94 3.56 -3.76
CA SER A 16 -7.25 3.24 -2.37
C SER A 16 -7.64 1.76 -2.24
N THR A 17 -7.33 1.13 -1.11
CA THR A 17 -7.81 -0.22 -0.79
C THR A 17 -9.11 -0.20 0.00
N HIS A 18 -9.57 0.97 0.43
CA HIS A 18 -10.75 1.13 1.28
C HIS A 18 -11.73 2.16 0.72
N PRO A 19 -13.05 1.95 0.91
CA PRO A 19 -14.03 2.99 0.66
C PRO A 19 -13.77 4.18 1.59
N SER A 20 -14.16 5.35 1.12
CA SER A 20 -14.05 6.63 1.83
C SER A 20 -15.33 7.44 1.62
N GLU A 21 -15.56 8.48 2.42
CA GLU A 21 -16.77 9.32 2.28
C GLU A 21 -16.94 9.89 0.86
N ASP A 22 -15.83 10.30 0.23
CA ASP A 22 -15.78 10.82 -1.14
C ASP A 22 -15.94 9.71 -2.21
N ASP A 23 -15.61 8.46 -1.88
CA ASP A 23 -15.70 7.31 -2.79
C ASP A 23 -16.20 6.06 -2.01
N PRO A 24 -17.53 5.91 -1.83
CA PRO A 24 -18.12 4.83 -1.04
C PRO A 24 -18.16 3.49 -1.78
N ARG A 25 -17.49 3.37 -2.94
CA ARG A 25 -17.52 2.17 -3.78
C ARG A 25 -16.75 1.04 -3.11
N GLU A 26 -17.36 -0.14 -3.08
CA GLU A 26 -16.71 -1.36 -2.58
C GLU A 26 -15.44 -1.67 -3.39
N ARG A 27 -14.36 -2.01 -2.68
CA ARG A 27 -13.07 -2.34 -3.28
C ARG A 27 -12.93 -3.85 -3.45
N PRO A 28 -12.20 -4.30 -4.48
CA PRO A 28 -11.86 -5.71 -4.62
C PRO A 28 -11.15 -6.24 -3.37
N GLN A 29 -11.32 -7.53 -3.10
CA GLN A 29 -10.60 -8.21 -2.03
C GLN A 29 -9.09 -8.13 -2.26
N LEU A 30 -8.34 -7.88 -1.19
CA LEU A 30 -6.88 -7.88 -1.23
C LEU A 30 -6.36 -9.29 -1.54
N PRO A 31 -5.24 -9.42 -2.27
CA PRO A 31 -4.69 -10.74 -2.57
C PRO A 31 -4.27 -11.46 -1.29
N GLY A 32 -4.33 -12.80 -1.33
CA GLY A 32 -4.21 -13.67 -0.16
C GLY A 32 -2.98 -13.39 0.70
N ASN A 33 -1.82 -13.13 0.09
CA ASN A 33 -0.58 -12.79 0.81
C ASN A 33 -0.69 -11.50 1.65
N VAL A 34 -1.47 -10.52 1.20
CA VAL A 34 -1.70 -9.25 1.92
C VAL A 34 -2.81 -9.44 2.95
N SER A 35 -3.83 -10.24 2.64
CA SER A 35 -4.90 -10.63 3.55
C SER A 35 -4.42 -11.54 4.69
N GLU A 36 -3.40 -12.37 4.46
CA GLU A 36 -2.74 -13.20 5.46
C GLU A 36 -1.90 -12.38 6.43
N LEU A 37 -1.34 -11.23 6.03
CA LEU A 37 -0.72 -10.29 6.97
C LEU A 37 -1.74 -9.69 7.96
N LEU A 38 -3.02 -9.69 7.60
CA LEU A 38 -4.13 -9.13 8.40
C LEU A 38 -4.90 -10.21 9.16
N SER A 39 -4.69 -11.49 8.81
CA SER A 39 -5.31 -12.60 9.50
C SER A 39 -4.50 -12.97 10.73
N CYS A 40 -5.13 -12.93 11.91
CA CYS A 40 -4.56 -13.52 13.11
C CYS A 40 -4.16 -14.99 12.83
N PRO A 41 -3.01 -15.47 13.35
CA PRO A 41 -2.60 -16.85 13.13
C PRO A 41 -3.64 -17.84 13.70
N PRO A 42 -3.85 -19.00 13.08
CA PRO A 42 -4.72 -20.03 13.63
C PRO A 42 -4.14 -20.58 14.94
N GLU A 43 -4.81 -20.25 16.05
CA GLU A 43 -4.99 -21.03 17.28
C GLU A 43 -3.80 -21.89 17.78
N ILE A 44 -3.07 -21.38 18.77
CA ILE A 44 -2.48 -22.24 19.81
C ILE A 44 -3.27 -21.95 21.09
N THR A 45 -4.00 -22.96 21.54
CA THR A 45 -4.71 -23.07 22.83
C THR A 45 -4.17 -22.12 23.90
N ILE A 46 -4.93 -21.06 24.21
CA ILE A 46 -5.12 -20.35 25.51
C ILE A 46 -5.77 -18.98 25.16
N PRO A 47 -6.92 -18.60 25.75
CA PRO A 47 -7.48 -17.28 25.52
C PRO A 47 -6.82 -16.26 26.46
N PRO A 48 -6.19 -15.18 25.97
CA PRO A 48 -6.19 -13.92 26.69
C PRO A 48 -7.41 -13.11 26.23
N ALA A 49 -8.14 -12.55 27.19
CA ALA A 49 -9.43 -11.89 27.06
C ALA A 49 -9.42 -10.54 26.28
N SER A 50 -8.77 -10.47 25.12
CA SER A 50 -8.67 -9.22 24.34
C SER A 50 -8.83 -9.38 22.83
N CYS A 51 -9.00 -10.59 22.31
CA CYS A 51 -9.37 -10.78 20.91
C CYS A 51 -10.89 -10.91 20.79
N THR A 52 -11.57 -9.78 20.64
CA THR A 52 -12.94 -9.76 20.14
C THR A 52 -12.97 -10.31 18.71
N PRO A 53 -13.98 -11.09 18.31
CA PRO A 53 -14.14 -11.51 16.92
C PRO A 53 -14.25 -10.25 16.05
N VAL A 54 -13.21 -9.99 15.26
CA VAL A 54 -13.13 -8.81 14.40
C VAL A 54 -14.12 -8.99 13.25
N SER A 55 -15.26 -8.31 13.34
CA SER A 55 -16.26 -8.27 12.27
C SER A 55 -15.82 -7.44 11.05
N ASP A 56 -14.61 -6.90 11.06
CA ASP A 56 -14.10 -6.03 10.00
C ASP A 56 -12.74 -6.53 9.49
N PRO A 57 -12.67 -7.21 8.34
CA PRO A 57 -11.41 -7.61 7.68
C PRO A 57 -10.61 -6.41 7.09
N LEU A 58 -10.87 -5.19 7.58
CA LEU A 58 -10.60 -3.90 6.93
C LEU A 58 -9.56 -3.04 7.67
N GLN A 59 -8.57 -3.64 8.33
CA GLN A 59 -7.57 -2.83 9.03
C GLN A 59 -6.57 -2.19 8.05
N PHE A 60 -6.26 -2.83 6.91
CA PHE A 60 -5.22 -2.37 5.97
C PHE A 60 -5.67 -1.28 5.00
N ASN A 61 -5.37 -0.02 5.29
CA ASN A 61 -5.61 1.06 4.34
C ASN A 61 -4.32 1.45 3.62
N LEU A 62 -4.29 1.30 2.30
CA LEU A 62 -3.29 1.94 1.44
C LEU A 62 -4.03 2.90 0.51
N THR A 63 -3.72 4.19 0.62
CA THR A 63 -4.23 5.24 -0.24
C THR A 63 -3.08 6.05 -0.81
N PHE A 64 -3.09 6.32 -2.12
CA PHE A 64 -2.24 7.34 -2.70
C PHE A 64 -2.94 8.11 -3.82
N GLU A 65 -2.61 9.39 -3.90
CA GLU A 65 -3.11 10.30 -4.93
C GLU A 65 -1.93 10.76 -5.77
N ALA A 66 -2.06 10.72 -7.09
CA ALA A 66 -1.04 11.18 -8.03
C ALA A 66 -1.61 12.23 -8.97
N ARG A 67 -0.83 13.27 -9.25
CA ARG A 67 -1.18 14.32 -10.22
C ARG A 67 0.04 14.69 -11.04
N HIS A 68 -0.10 14.71 -12.37
CA HIS A 68 1.03 14.88 -13.29
C HIS A 68 2.15 13.86 -12.99
N GLY A 69 1.71 12.66 -12.57
CA GLY A 69 2.45 11.52 -12.01
C GLY A 69 3.47 11.79 -10.89
N LEU A 70 3.30 12.89 -10.14
CA LEU A 70 3.86 13.04 -8.80
C LEU A 70 2.84 12.53 -7.77
N ILE A 71 3.31 11.76 -6.79
CA ILE A 71 2.50 11.39 -5.62
C ILE A 71 2.26 12.65 -4.78
N GLN A 72 1.01 13.04 -4.64
CA GLN A 72 0.58 14.20 -3.84
C GLN A 72 0.24 13.80 -2.40
N LYS A 73 -0.32 12.60 -2.23
CA LYS A 73 -0.72 12.06 -0.94
C LYS A 73 -0.37 10.59 -0.90
N PHE A 74 0.12 10.14 0.25
CA PHE A 74 0.36 8.73 0.52
C PHE A 74 -0.02 8.43 1.96
N SER A 75 -0.78 7.37 2.19
CA SER A 75 -1.19 6.94 3.52
C SER A 75 -1.24 5.42 3.56
N LEU A 76 -0.64 4.85 4.59
CA LEU A 76 -0.58 3.42 4.81
C LEU A 76 -0.89 3.16 6.28
N SER A 77 -1.88 2.33 6.59
CA SER A 77 -2.22 1.93 7.95
C SER A 77 -2.72 0.49 8.00
N GLY A 78 -2.85 -0.06 9.20
CA GLY A 78 -3.28 -1.45 9.40
C GLY A 78 -2.21 -2.50 9.17
N LEU A 79 -0.94 -2.13 9.32
CA LEU A 79 0.15 -3.09 9.24
C LEU A 79 0.28 -3.84 10.55
N PRO A 80 0.50 -5.16 10.52
CA PRO A 80 0.64 -5.98 11.73
C PRO A 80 1.84 -5.54 12.59
N SER A 81 2.89 -5.02 11.97
CA SER A 81 4.11 -4.57 12.67
C SER A 81 3.98 -3.19 13.31
N GLY A 82 2.87 -2.46 13.09
CA GLY A 82 2.58 -1.15 13.71
C GLY A 82 3.57 -0.02 13.39
N GLY A 83 4.50 -0.22 12.46
CA GLY A 83 5.66 0.66 12.26
C GLY A 83 5.71 1.38 10.92
N GLY A 84 6.10 2.67 10.95
CA GLY A 84 6.72 3.38 9.82
C GLY A 84 5.82 4.19 8.88
N ALA A 85 4.49 4.18 9.07
CA ALA A 85 3.54 4.83 8.14
C ALA A 85 3.77 6.34 7.91
N SER A 86 4.06 7.10 8.98
CA SER A 86 4.19 8.55 8.90
C SER A 86 5.47 8.97 8.17
N SER A 87 6.63 8.41 8.53
CA SER A 87 7.90 8.70 7.84
C SER A 87 7.86 8.24 6.38
N LEU A 88 7.23 7.08 6.11
CA LEU A 88 7.01 6.60 4.76
C LEU A 88 6.18 7.60 3.92
N SER A 89 5.10 8.13 4.48
CA SER A 89 4.26 9.12 3.80
C SER A 89 5.05 10.35 3.38
N GLU A 90 5.91 10.88 4.25
CA GLU A 90 6.76 12.04 3.97
C GLU A 90 7.76 11.74 2.84
N THR A 91 8.37 10.56 2.84
CA THR A 91 9.29 10.20 1.75
C THR A 91 8.57 10.03 0.42
N MET A 92 7.30 9.60 0.42
CA MET A 92 6.53 9.25 -0.78
C MET A 92 5.93 10.47 -1.48
N VAL A 93 5.63 11.54 -0.74
CA VAL A 93 5.12 12.78 -1.33
C VAL A 93 6.18 13.41 -2.24
N ASN A 94 5.76 13.89 -3.42
CA ASN A 94 6.58 14.34 -4.55
C ASN A 94 7.42 13.27 -5.25
N ALA A 95 7.28 11.98 -4.91
CA ALA A 95 7.90 10.93 -5.70
C ALA A 95 7.22 10.82 -7.08
N GLN A 96 8.03 10.66 -8.14
CA GLN A 96 7.54 10.39 -9.48
C GLN A 96 7.12 8.92 -9.58
N ILE A 97 5.83 8.65 -9.81
CA ILE A 97 5.29 7.29 -9.79
C ILE A 97 5.94 6.39 -10.86
N TRP A 98 6.37 6.97 -11.99
CA TRP A 98 7.01 6.25 -13.09
C TRP A 98 8.51 6.00 -12.91
N GLU A 99 9.13 6.64 -11.90
CA GLU A 99 10.52 6.38 -11.51
C GLU A 99 10.62 5.24 -10.49
N ILE A 100 9.51 4.84 -9.88
CA ILE A 100 9.46 3.71 -8.96
C ILE A 100 9.61 2.42 -9.76
N ASP A 101 10.83 1.90 -9.76
CA ASP A 101 11.23 0.68 -10.47
C ASP A 101 10.81 -0.60 -9.73
N ASP A 102 10.98 -0.57 -8.40
CA ASP A 102 10.69 -1.66 -7.48
C ASP A 102 10.07 -1.10 -6.19
N TRP A 103 8.78 -1.42 -6.00
CA TRP A 103 8.00 -0.97 -4.85
C TRP A 103 8.49 -1.56 -3.52
N VAL A 104 9.09 -2.76 -3.51
CA VAL A 104 9.67 -3.35 -2.28
C VAL A 104 10.82 -2.48 -1.79
N ARG A 105 11.74 -2.12 -2.70
CA ARG A 105 12.88 -1.24 -2.38
C ARG A 105 12.38 0.14 -1.96
N ARG A 106 11.36 0.66 -2.65
CA ARG A 106 10.83 2.00 -2.39
C ARG A 106 10.15 2.12 -1.02
N LEU A 107 9.36 1.11 -0.63
CA LEU A 107 8.70 1.05 0.67
C LEU A 107 9.70 0.83 1.80
N SER A 108 10.67 -0.08 1.60
CA SER A 108 11.73 -0.33 2.58
C SER A 108 12.57 0.92 2.85
N ALA A 109 12.94 1.66 1.79
CA ALA A 109 13.69 2.91 1.91
C ALA A 109 12.91 4.01 2.64
N GLY A 110 11.58 3.95 2.63
CA GLY A 110 10.72 4.85 3.40
C GLY A 110 10.47 4.40 4.85
N GLY A 111 11.16 3.37 5.33
CA GLY A 111 11.10 2.94 6.73
C GLY A 111 10.09 1.84 7.04
N LEU A 112 9.53 1.20 6.01
CA LEU A 112 8.66 0.04 6.19
C LEU A 112 9.49 -1.21 6.57
N ASN A 113 8.98 -2.04 7.50
CA ASN A 113 9.66 -3.27 7.87
C ASN A 113 9.85 -4.20 6.65
N GLY A 114 10.96 -4.94 6.60
CA GLY A 114 11.27 -5.80 5.45
C GLY A 114 10.17 -6.82 5.09
N LYS A 115 9.44 -7.37 6.07
CA LYS A 115 8.34 -8.30 5.81
C LYS A 115 7.14 -7.59 5.16
N ASP A 116 6.74 -6.45 5.73
CA ASP A 116 5.63 -5.65 5.22
C ASP A 116 5.96 -5.05 3.85
N ALA A 117 7.19 -4.54 3.69
CA ALA A 117 7.70 -3.98 2.44
C ALA A 117 7.79 -5.01 1.32
N SER A 118 8.21 -6.24 1.63
CA SER A 118 8.22 -7.32 0.64
C SER A 118 6.80 -7.65 0.19
N THR A 119 5.91 -7.93 1.15
CA THR A 119 4.55 -8.36 0.83
C THR A 119 3.75 -7.30 0.06
N ILE A 120 3.78 -6.05 0.53
CA ILE A 120 3.04 -4.93 -0.09
C ILE A 120 3.73 -4.49 -1.38
N GLY A 121 5.07 -4.48 -1.38
CA GLY A 121 5.84 -4.07 -2.55
C GLY A 121 5.72 -5.06 -3.70
N GLU A 122 5.73 -6.37 -3.44
CA GLU A 122 5.49 -7.41 -4.46
C GLU A 122 4.10 -7.28 -5.06
N TRP A 123 3.10 -7.00 -4.23
CA TRP A 123 1.75 -6.74 -4.69
C TRP A 123 1.66 -5.48 -5.56
N LEU A 124 2.26 -4.36 -5.14
CA LEU A 124 2.28 -3.12 -5.93
C LEU A 124 3.08 -3.28 -7.23
N ASN A 125 4.18 -4.02 -7.22
CA ASN A 125 4.93 -4.40 -8.42
C ASN A 125 4.05 -5.18 -9.40
N SER A 126 3.21 -6.10 -8.91
CA SER A 126 2.26 -6.84 -9.76
C SER A 126 1.14 -5.95 -10.30
N LEU A 127 0.74 -4.90 -9.58
CA LEU A 127 -0.39 -4.04 -9.94
C LEU A 127 0.01 -2.88 -10.87
N LEU A 128 1.11 -2.20 -10.55
CA LEU A 128 1.58 -0.98 -11.22
C LEU A 128 2.73 -1.26 -12.19
N GLY A 129 3.24 -2.49 -12.19
CA GLY A 129 4.40 -2.91 -12.95
C GLY A 129 5.68 -2.77 -12.15
N LYS A 130 6.59 -3.71 -12.38
CA LYS A 130 8.00 -3.60 -12.05
C LYS A 130 8.72 -3.18 -13.32
N LYS A 131 9.67 -2.25 -13.25
CA LYS A 131 10.62 -2.09 -14.36
C LYS A 131 11.51 -3.32 -14.33
N GLU A 132 11.22 -4.26 -15.22
CA GLU A 132 12.19 -5.31 -15.50
C GLU A 132 13.41 -4.61 -16.11
N ASN A 133 14.58 -4.77 -15.49
CA ASN A 133 15.81 -4.31 -16.11
C ASN A 133 15.96 -5.10 -17.42
N GLU A 134 15.82 -4.40 -18.55
CA GLU A 134 16.23 -4.87 -19.88
C GLU A 134 17.70 -5.33 -19.88
#